data_AF-A0A819FTE0-F1
#
_entry.id   AF-A0A819FTE0-F1
#
_cell.length_a   1.000
_cell.length_b   1.000
_cell.length_c   1.000
_cell.angle_alpha   90.00
_cell.angle_beta   90.00
_cell.angle_gamma   90.00
#
_symmetry.space_group_name_H-M   'P 1'
#
loop_
_entity.id
_entity.type
_entity.pdbx_description
1 polymer ?
#
loop_
_entity_poly.entity_id
_entity_poly.type
_entity_poly.pdbx_seq_one_letter_code
_entity_poly.pdbx_strand_id
1 'polypeptide(L)'
;MVLQVVFPVCMLSAISLSIITLVIMLIWKPIPSQTYVFYILACIAGFSAAVPKPLVSGLYSHLFADTKEMAFSIFSMITNLGFLVIYSYSSNGIQL
;
A
#
# COMPACT_ATOMS: atom_id res chain seq x y z
N MET A 1 -12.22 -17.86 15.04
CA MET A 1 -12.55 -16.63 15.80
C MET A 1 -11.40 -15.62 15.80
N VAL A 2 -10.18 -15.98 16.22
CA VAL A 2 -9.02 -15.07 16.25
C VAL A 2 -8.66 -14.51 14.86
N LEU A 3 -8.66 -15.35 13.82
CA LEU A 3 -8.32 -14.94 12.45
C LEU A 3 -9.28 -13.85 11.89
N GLN A 4 -10.55 -13.87 12.31
CA GLN A 4 -11.56 -12.91 11.82
C GLN A 4 -11.43 -11.52 12.45
N VAL A 5 -10.79 -11.42 13.62
CA VAL A 5 -10.56 -10.14 14.32
C VAL A 5 -9.20 -9.56 13.95
N VAL A 6 -8.17 -10.41 13.82
CA VAL A 6 -6.81 -9.98 13.48
C VAL A 6 -6.76 -9.35 12.08
N PHE A 7 -7.51 -9.90 11.12
CA PHE A 7 -7.52 -9.43 9.74
C PHE A 7 -7.98 -7.96 9.59
N PRO A 8 -9.17 -7.55 10.08
CA PRO A 8 -9.61 -6.16 10.01
C PRO A 8 -8.74 -5.23 10.87
N VAL A 9 -8.27 -5.68 12.03
CA VAL A 9 -7.42 -4.86 12.92
C VAL A 9 -6.08 -4.52 12.25
N CYS A 10 -5.43 -5.50 11.62
CA CYS A 10 -4.18 -5.28 10.89
C CYS A 10 -4.35 -4.39 9.65
N MET A 11 -5.50 -4.47 8.97
CA MET A 11 -5.78 -3.57 7.84
C MET A 11 -6.02 -2.13 8.30
N LEU A 12 -6.81 -1.93 9.35
CA LEU A 12 -7.11 -0.60 9.89
C LEU A 12 -5.84 0.09 10.42
N SER A 13 -4.95 -0.66 11.09
CA SER A 13 -3.69 -0.11 11.58
C SER A 13 -2.74 0.29 10.45
N ALA A 14 -2.63 -0.53 9.40
CA ALA A 14 -1.84 -0.20 8.21
C ALA A 14 -2.39 1.05 7.50
N ILE A 15 -3.70 1.12 7.25
CA ILE A 15 -4.30 2.30 6.61
C ILE A 15 -4.03 3.57 7.43
N SER A 16 -4.15 3.49 8.75
CA SER A 16 -3.86 4.62 9.65
C SER A 16 -2.39 5.07 9.53
N LEU A 17 -1.43 4.15 9.51
CA LEU A 17 0.00 4.46 9.35
C LEU A 17 0.31 5.11 8.00
N SER A 18 -0.32 4.63 6.92
CA SER A 18 -0.18 5.23 5.58
C SER A 18 -0.68 6.68 5.55
N ILE A 19 -1.85 6.94 6.14
CA ILE A 19 -2.42 8.30 6.20
C ILE A 19 -1.51 9.22 7.01
N ILE A 20 -1.05 8.77 8.18
CA ILE A 20 -0.13 9.54 9.02
C ILE A 20 1.14 9.89 8.24
N THR A 21 1.70 8.94 7.50
CA THR A 21 2.93 9.16 6.72
C THR A 21 2.70 10.17 5.58
N LEU A 22 1.55 10.09 4.91
CA LEU A 22 1.16 11.02 3.85
C LEU A 22 0.96 12.45 4.40
N VAL A 23 0.29 12.60 5.53
CA VAL A 23 0.12 13.89 6.22
C VAL A 23 1.47 14.49 6.62
N ILE A 24 2.38 13.68 7.17
CA ILE A 24 3.73 14.15 7.51
C ILE A 24 4.47 14.61 6.25
N MET A 25 4.42 13.85 5.15
CA MET A 25 5.05 14.25 3.88
C MET A 25 4.43 15.51 3.27
N LEU A 26 3.14 15.79 3.52
CA LEU A 26 2.47 16.99 3.03
C LEU A 26 2.86 18.25 3.81
N ILE A 27 3.11 18.12 5.12
CA ILE A 27 3.48 19.25 6.00
C ILE A 27 4.99 19.49 5.98
N TRP A 28 5.79 18.43 5.87
CA TRP A 28 7.24 18.51 5.97
C TRP A 28 7.88 18.96 4.66
N LYS A 29 8.62 20.07 4.70
CA LYS A 29 9.42 20.57 3.58
C LYS A 29 10.85 20.00 3.68
N PRO A 30 11.39 19.36 2.64
CA PRO A 30 12.69 18.73 2.73
C PRO A 30 13.80 19.77 2.93
N ILE A 31 14.50 19.68 4.06
CA ILE A 31 15.72 20.43 4.35
C ILE A 31 16.90 19.46 4.17
N PRO A 32 17.93 19.79 3.38
CA PRO A 32 19.03 18.86 3.06
C PRO A 32 19.85 18.36 4.27
N SER A 33 19.68 18.96 5.45
CA SER A 33 20.30 18.49 6.71
C SER A 33 19.55 17.34 7.40
N GLN A 34 18.32 17.03 6.98
CA GLN A 34 17.42 16.09 7.65
C GLN A 34 17.15 14.81 6.84
N THR A 35 18.16 14.29 6.13
CA THR A 35 18.02 13.07 5.30
C THR A 35 17.55 11.85 6.11
N TYR A 36 17.88 11.77 7.40
CA TYR A 36 17.43 10.68 8.28
C TYR A 36 15.90 10.60 8.42
N VAL A 37 15.20 11.74 8.42
CA VAL A 37 13.73 11.78 8.53
C VAL A 37 13.09 11.11 7.32
N PHE A 38 13.65 11.34 6.13
CA PHE A 38 13.19 10.70 4.89
C PHE A 38 13.32 9.18 4.95
N TYR A 39 14.45 8.65 5.45
CA TYR A 39 14.64 7.21 5.57
C TYR A 39 13.68 6.58 6.59
N ILE A 40 13.45 7.23 7.73
CA ILE A 40 12.50 6.74 8.74
C ILE A 40 11.08 6.72 8.17
N LEU A 41 10.67 7.78 7.47
CA LEU A 41 9.36 7.83 6.81
C LEU A 41 9.23 6.75 5.72
N ALA A 42 10.29 6.49 4.95
CA ALA A 42 10.30 5.41 3.96
C ALA A 42 10.16 4.03 4.62
N CYS A 43 10.80 3.80 5.77
CA CYS A 43 10.62 2.56 6.54
C CYS A 43 9.18 2.38 7.03
N ILE A 44 8.57 3.45 7.56
CA ILE A 44 7.18 3.41 8.05
C ILE A 44 6.19 3.20 6.90
N ALA A 45 6.38 3.92 5.78
CA ALA A 45 5.58 3.74 4.57
C ALA A 45 5.69 2.31 4.02
N GLY A 46 6.92 1.76 3.98
CA GLY A 46 7.18 0.39 3.55
C GLY A 46 6.51 -0.64 4.45
N PHE A 47 6.60 -0.48 5.77
CA PHE A 47 5.93 -1.35 6.75
C PHE A 47 4.41 -1.34 6.56
N SER A 48 3.85 -0.14 6.38
CA SER A 48 2.42 0.04 6.15
C SER A 48 1.92 -0.67 4.89
N ALA A 49 2.69 -0.60 3.79
CA ALA A 49 2.35 -1.25 2.53
C ALA A 49 2.60 -2.77 2.52
N ALA A 50 3.49 -3.26 3.39
CA ALA A 50 3.85 -4.68 3.47
C ALA A 50 2.76 -5.54 4.13
N VAL A 51 1.91 -4.97 5.00
CA VAL A 51 0.89 -5.72 5.75
C VAL A 51 -0.31 -6.12 4.88
N PRO A 52 -0.97 -5.23 4.13
CA PRO A 52 -2.20 -5.58 3.41
C PRO A 52 -1.98 -6.54 2.23
N LYS A 53 -0.83 -6.46 1.53
CA LYS A 53 -0.59 -7.22 0.28
C LYS A 53 -0.64 -8.75 0.49
N PRO A 54 0.16 -9.34 1.41
CA PRO A 54 0.11 -10.78 1.68
C PRO A 54 -1.22 -11.19 2.32
N LEU A 55 -1.79 -10.29 3.12
CA LEU A 55 -3.04 -10.52 3.84
C LEU A 55 -4.22 -10.71 2.87
N VAL A 56 -4.37 -9.80 1.91
CA VAL A 56 -5.38 -9.89 0.82
C VAL A 56 -5.10 -11.11 -0.05
N SER A 57 -3.86 -11.30 -0.50
CA SER A 57 -3.49 -12.43 -1.35
C SER A 57 -3.75 -13.79 -0.69
N GLY A 58 -3.54 -13.90 0.62
CA GLY A 58 -3.84 -15.08 1.41
C GLY A 58 -5.34 -15.32 1.56
N LEU A 59 -6.13 -14.26 1.78
CA LEU A 59 -7.58 -14.33 1.85
C LEU A 59 -8.20 -14.81 0.54
N TYR A 60 -7.79 -14.22 -0.58
CA TYR A 60 -8.26 -14.65 -1.91
C TYR A 60 -7.87 -16.11 -2.20
N SER A 61 -6.69 -16.55 -1.75
CA SER A 61 -6.25 -17.95 -1.89
C SER A 61 -7.10 -18.92 -1.07
N HIS A 62 -7.66 -18.48 0.06
CA HIS A 62 -8.56 -19.30 0.88
C HIS A 62 -10.01 -19.30 0.35
N LEU A 63 -10.49 -18.14 -0.12
CA LEU A 63 -11.87 -17.98 -0.60
C LEU A 63 -12.13 -18.71 -1.92
N PHE A 64 -11.15 -18.75 -2.82
CA PHE A 64 -11.25 -19.32 -4.15
C PHE A 64 -10.24 -20.45 -4.36
N ALA A 65 -10.31 -21.48 -3.50
CA ALA A 65 -9.39 -22.61 -3.56
C ALA A 65 -9.40 -23.31 -4.95
N ASP A 66 -10.56 -23.39 -5.61
CA ASP A 66 -10.72 -24.02 -6.94
C ASP A 66 -10.35 -23.10 -8.11
N THR A 67 -10.55 -21.79 -8.00
CA THR A 67 -10.33 -20.82 -9.08
C THR A 67 -9.17 -19.85 -8.81
N LYS A 68 -8.16 -20.34 -8.07
CA LYS A 68 -7.03 -19.55 -7.58
C LYS A 68 -6.27 -18.80 -8.69
N GLU A 69 -6.07 -19.43 -9.85
CA GLU A 69 -5.32 -18.82 -10.96
C GLU A 69 -6.07 -17.63 -11.58
N MET A 70 -7.40 -17.74 -11.72
CA MET A 70 -8.24 -16.66 -12.23
C MET A 70 -8.28 -15.49 -11.24
N ALA A 71 -8.43 -15.79 -9.94
CA ALA A 71 -8.43 -14.78 -8.87
C ALA A 71 -7.08 -14.03 -8.78
N PHE A 72 -5.96 -14.72 -8.98
CA PHE A 72 -4.64 -14.10 -9.02
C PHE A 72 -4.44 -13.22 -10.27
N SER A 73 -4.90 -13.70 -11.43
CA SER A 73 -4.81 -12.96 -12.69
C SER A 73 -5.62 -11.66 -12.63
N ILE A 74 -6.86 -11.69 -12.13
CA ILE A 74 -7.68 -10.48 -11.99
C ILE A 74 -7.10 -9.51 -10.96
N PHE A 75 -6.56 -10.01 -9.83
CA PHE A 75 -5.90 -9.17 -8.81
C PHE A 75 -4.64 -8.49 -9.35
N SER A 76 -3.86 -9.21 -10.15
CA SER A 76 -2.67 -8.65 -10.80
C SER A 76 -3.07 -7.61 -11.86
N MET A 77 -4.11 -7.87 -12.63
CA MET A 77 -4.64 -6.93 -13.63
C MET A 77 -5.05 -5.60 -12.98
N ILE A 78 -5.86 -5.63 -11.91
CA ILE A 78 -6.31 -4.40 -11.25
C ILE A 78 -5.14 -3.65 -10.60
N THR A 79 -4.16 -4.37 -10.03
CA THR A 79 -2.96 -3.76 -9.44
C THR A 79 -2.13 -3.04 -10.51
N ASN A 80 -1.95 -3.68 -11.66
CA ASN A 80 -1.22 -3.09 -12.79
C ASN A 80 -1.95 -1.89 -13.39
N LEU A 81 -3.29 -1.93 -13.47
CA LEU A 81 -4.09 -0.77 -13.86
C LEU A 81 -3.90 0.40 -12.90
N GLY A 82 -3.85 0.15 -11.59
CA GLY A 82 -3.55 1.18 -10.60
C GLY A 82 -2.19 1.84 -10.83
N PHE A 83 -1.15 1.04 -11.07
CA PHE A 83 0.18 1.56 -11.39
C PHE A 83 0.20 2.35 -12.70
N LEU A 84 -0.52 1.91 -13.73
CA LEU A 84 -0.65 2.63 -14.99
C LEU A 84 -1.28 4.00 -14.78
N VAL A 85 -2.38 4.07 -14.03
CA VAL A 85 -3.05 5.35 -13.72
C VAL A 85 -2.10 6.30 -13.01
N ILE A 86 -1.42 5.85 -11.95
CA ILE A 86 -0.45 6.67 -11.20
C ILE A 86 0.68 7.16 -12.12
N TYR A 87 1.22 6.27 -12.96
CA TYR A 87 2.27 6.62 -13.91
C TYR A 87 1.80 7.68 -14.92
N SER A 88 0.59 7.53 -15.46
CA SER A 88 0.00 8.52 -16.36
C SER A 88 -0.19 9.87 -15.68
N TYR A 89 -0.67 9.93 -14.44
CA TYR A 89 -0.75 11.19 -13.69
C TYR A 89 0.64 11.79 -13.43
N SER A 90 1.62 10.97 -13.07
CA SER A 90 3.00 11.43 -12.85
C SER A 90 3.64 11.96 -14.12
N SER A 91 3.33 11.40 -15.30
CA SER A 91 3.91 11.87 -16.56
C SER A 91 3.24 13.14 -17.07
N ASN A 92 1.95 13.36 -16.77
CA ASN A 92 1.23 14.57 -17.17
C ASN A 92 1.39 15.74 -16.17
N GLY A 93 1.84 15.47 -14.94
CA GLY A 93 1.98 16.46 -13.86
C GLY A 93 3.24 17.34 -13.86
N ILE A 94 4.09 17.28 -14.90
CA ILE A 94 5.35 18.07 -14.99
C ILE A 94 5.29 19.06 -16.18
N GLN A 95 4.23 19.88 -16.24
CA GLN A 95 4.12 21.03 -17.16
C GLN A 95 3.58 22.30 -16.46
N LEU A 96 4.01 22.59 -15.23
CA LEU A 96 3.93 23.93 -14.63
C LEU A 96 5.26 24.27 -13.96
#